data_AF-A0A318AR06-F1
#
_entry.id   AF-A0A318AR06-F1
#
_cell.length_a   1.000
_cell.length_b   1.000
_cell.length_c   1.000
_cell.angle_alpha   90.00
_cell.angle_beta   90.00
_cell.angle_gamma   90.00
#
_symmetry.space_group_name_H-M   'P 1'
#
loop_
_entity.id
_entity.type
_entity.pdbx_description
1 polymer ?
#
loop_
_entity_poly.entity_id
_entity_poly.type
_entity_poly.pdbx_seq_one_letter_code
_entity_poly.pdbx_strand_id
1 'polypeptide(L)'
;QTVDLRSAHAIGQVSTGIITARTLTGSSVGGANFGAANQVAQLGDFTNTGGLLKLVDGRSLTITGTVLSTGTLALTSHAGMTFASNGKVTADGAGDAIVLVSDGTFTNARGADAVTASNAAGRWLIYTQAVGDASGSTAANSFNGLSGKSFYGSAYDFSNETLAVAPNAGNRFVYAYQPTLTVTPDSRIVTYDGSVPSTSATITGLVNGDLAADAWSGAATVSGATSRNVGIYVLTAGAGSLASDLNYAFAYGTGSLRIDPKVLTGALSADDKTYDRSTDATGVVTLAGVIAGDTVAAAGTYAFDDWNAGSGKTVTASGVTLSGGDAGNYSLGGVSSDTADIFKKAITGALTADDKTYDRSTDATGVVTLAGVIAGDTVGAAGTYAFDDWNAASGKAVTASGVTLSGGDAGNYSLGAVSSDTAD
;
A
#
# COMPACT_ATOMS: atom_id res chain seq x y z
N GLN A 1 -64.99 -3.87 19.18
CA GLN A 1 -65.70 -5.15 19.00
C GLN A 1 -64.68 -6.26 18.78
N THR A 2 -64.83 -7.39 19.47
CA THR A 2 -64.06 -8.61 19.20
C THR A 2 -64.85 -9.48 18.23
N VAL A 3 -64.18 -9.98 17.19
CA VAL A 3 -64.72 -10.97 16.24
C VAL A 3 -64.00 -12.28 16.48
N ASP A 4 -64.76 -13.35 16.72
CA ASP A 4 -64.23 -14.69 16.96
C ASP A 4 -64.68 -15.62 15.81
N LEU A 5 -63.73 -16.12 15.02
CA LEU A 5 -64.00 -16.99 13.87
C LEU A 5 -63.55 -18.42 14.17
N ARG A 6 -64.48 -19.36 14.28
CA ARG A 6 -64.16 -20.77 14.55
C ARG A 6 -64.73 -21.66 13.46
N SER A 7 -63.88 -22.53 12.91
CA SER A 7 -64.28 -23.51 11.91
C SER A 7 -63.56 -24.84 12.14
N ALA A 8 -64.30 -25.95 12.00
CA ALA A 8 -63.72 -27.29 11.92
C ALA A 8 -63.17 -27.62 10.53
N HIS A 9 -63.16 -26.65 9.62
CA HIS A 9 -62.68 -26.75 8.23
C HIS A 9 -61.97 -25.44 7.83
N ALA A 10 -61.50 -25.38 6.58
CA ALA A 10 -60.86 -24.20 6.04
C ALA A 10 -61.80 -22.98 6.09
N ILE A 11 -61.23 -21.79 6.29
CA ILE A 11 -61.92 -20.51 6.22
C ILE A 11 -61.42 -19.76 4.99
N GLY A 12 -62.31 -19.49 4.05
CA GLY A 12 -62.03 -18.68 2.88
C GLY A 12 -62.68 -17.31 2.97
N GLN A 13 -61.96 -16.27 2.55
CA GLN A 13 -62.52 -14.94 2.31
C GLN A 13 -62.75 -14.74 0.81
N VAL A 14 -63.94 -14.28 0.44
CA VAL A 14 -64.22 -13.81 -0.93
C VAL A 14 -63.58 -12.44 -1.15
N SER A 15 -63.22 -12.10 -2.38
CA SER A 15 -62.44 -10.89 -2.71
C SER A 15 -63.08 -9.56 -2.28
N THR A 16 -64.41 -9.51 -2.11
CA THR A 16 -65.15 -8.32 -1.65
C THR A 16 -65.45 -8.33 -0.15
N GLY A 17 -65.17 -9.44 0.57
CA GLY A 17 -65.45 -9.55 1.99
C GLY A 17 -64.35 -8.86 2.79
N ILE A 18 -64.71 -7.95 3.71
CA ILE A 18 -63.75 -7.24 4.58
C ILE A 18 -64.12 -7.53 6.04
N ILE A 19 -63.16 -8.03 6.82
CA ILE A 19 -63.32 -8.18 8.26
C ILE A 19 -63.00 -6.83 8.91
N THR A 20 -63.96 -6.25 9.62
CA THR A 20 -63.75 -5.06 10.44
C THR A 20 -63.85 -5.45 11.90
N ALA A 21 -62.75 -5.37 12.64
CA ALA A 21 -62.71 -5.77 14.04
C ALA A 21 -61.73 -4.91 14.84
N ARG A 22 -62.04 -4.67 16.12
CA ARG A 22 -60.99 -4.18 17.04
C ARG A 22 -60.01 -5.31 17.33
N THR A 23 -60.53 -6.51 17.60
CA THR A 23 -59.73 -7.70 17.90
C THR A 23 -60.30 -8.87 17.11
N LEU A 24 -59.45 -9.59 16.37
CA LEU A 24 -59.77 -10.85 15.71
C LEU A 24 -59.17 -12.00 16.52
N THR A 25 -59.97 -13.00 16.86
CA THR A 25 -59.54 -14.28 17.45
C THR A 25 -60.15 -15.43 16.67
N GLY A 26 -59.66 -16.66 16.87
CA GLY A 26 -60.32 -17.79 16.24
C GLY A 26 -59.59 -19.10 16.20
N SER A 27 -60.18 -20.03 15.45
CA SER A 27 -59.54 -21.30 15.10
C SER A 27 -60.03 -21.83 13.75
N SER A 28 -59.15 -22.56 13.05
CA SER A 28 -59.51 -23.32 11.85
C SER A 28 -58.79 -24.67 11.79
N VAL A 29 -59.40 -25.64 11.10
CA VAL A 29 -58.74 -26.87 10.67
C VAL A 29 -58.62 -26.83 9.15
N GLY A 30 -57.40 -26.91 8.60
CA GLY A 30 -57.13 -26.49 7.24
C GLY A 30 -56.99 -24.96 7.13
N GLY A 31 -56.65 -24.47 5.94
CA GLY A 31 -56.21 -23.08 5.74
C GLY A 31 -57.25 -22.03 6.13
N ALA A 32 -56.78 -20.89 6.64
CA ALA A 32 -57.58 -19.70 6.91
C ALA A 32 -57.01 -18.53 6.10
N ASN A 33 -57.65 -18.18 4.99
CA ASN A 33 -57.15 -17.19 4.04
C ASN A 33 -58.00 -15.92 4.08
N PHE A 34 -57.50 -14.91 4.79
CA PHE A 34 -58.05 -13.56 4.88
C PHE A 34 -57.27 -12.58 4.00
N GLY A 35 -57.29 -12.79 2.68
CA GLY A 35 -56.48 -12.04 1.72
C GLY A 35 -57.03 -10.70 1.23
N ALA A 36 -58.24 -10.29 1.62
CA ALA A 36 -58.75 -8.95 1.28
C ALA A 36 -58.10 -7.88 2.17
N ALA A 37 -58.27 -6.58 1.84
CA ALA A 37 -57.78 -5.47 2.68
C ALA A 37 -58.63 -5.34 3.96
N ASN A 38 -58.33 -6.17 4.96
CA ASN A 38 -59.06 -6.20 6.22
C ASN A 38 -58.82 -4.95 7.07
N GLN A 39 -59.60 -4.84 8.13
CA GLN A 39 -59.69 -3.67 9.00
C GLN A 39 -59.65 -4.11 10.46
N VAL A 40 -58.60 -4.86 10.81
CA VAL A 40 -58.38 -5.51 12.10
C VAL A 40 -57.27 -4.79 12.87
N ALA A 41 -57.63 -4.11 13.96
CA ALA A 41 -56.62 -3.40 14.77
C ALA A 41 -55.72 -4.36 15.56
N GLN A 42 -56.27 -5.48 16.06
CA GLN A 42 -55.56 -6.43 16.90
C GLN A 42 -55.80 -7.88 16.47
N LEU A 43 -54.74 -8.68 16.37
CA LEU A 43 -54.82 -10.12 16.23
C LEU A 43 -54.53 -10.76 17.60
N GLY A 44 -55.58 -11.33 18.21
CA GLY A 44 -55.49 -12.08 19.45
C GLY A 44 -55.10 -13.53 19.21
N ASP A 45 -55.53 -14.42 20.10
CA ASP A 45 -55.25 -15.85 19.95
C ASP A 45 -55.94 -16.40 18.71
N PHE A 46 -55.17 -17.02 17.83
CA PHE A 46 -55.67 -17.65 16.61
C PHE A 46 -54.90 -18.94 16.32
N THR A 47 -55.61 -20.07 16.21
CA THR A 47 -55.00 -21.37 15.92
C THR A 47 -55.46 -21.92 14.58
N ASN A 48 -54.52 -22.11 13.65
CA ASN A 48 -54.71 -22.77 12.37
C ASN A 48 -54.04 -24.16 12.40
N THR A 49 -54.84 -25.22 12.26
CA THR A 49 -54.32 -26.59 12.17
C THR A 49 -54.29 -27.03 10.72
N GLY A 50 -53.20 -26.70 10.03
CA GLY A 50 -52.88 -27.13 8.66
C GLY A 50 -53.20 -26.08 7.59
N GLY A 51 -52.45 -26.14 6.49
CA GLY A 51 -52.57 -25.18 5.38
C GLY A 51 -51.91 -23.84 5.67
N LEU A 52 -52.36 -22.79 4.97
CA LEU A 52 -51.89 -21.42 5.15
C LEU A 52 -52.85 -20.65 6.08
N LEU A 53 -52.30 -20.00 7.11
CA LEU A 53 -52.96 -18.91 7.82
C LEU A 53 -52.51 -17.59 7.21
N LYS A 54 -53.40 -16.88 6.53
CA LYS A 54 -53.11 -15.61 5.88
C LYS A 54 -54.03 -14.50 6.39
N LEU A 55 -53.46 -13.34 6.69
CA LEU A 55 -54.18 -12.11 6.95
C LEU A 55 -53.50 -10.94 6.25
N VAL A 56 -54.23 -10.29 5.36
CA VAL A 56 -53.86 -8.97 4.81
C VAL A 56 -54.71 -7.93 5.50
N ASP A 57 -54.08 -6.95 6.13
CA ASP A 57 -54.75 -5.85 6.80
C ASP A 57 -54.40 -4.51 6.13
N GLY A 58 -55.41 -3.71 5.83
CA GLY A 58 -55.24 -2.38 5.25
C GLY A 58 -54.86 -1.30 6.27
N ARG A 59 -54.61 -1.69 7.54
CA ARG A 59 -54.18 -0.80 8.62
C ARG A 59 -53.03 -1.42 9.41
N SER A 60 -52.54 -0.64 10.38
CA SER A 60 -51.56 -1.10 11.35
C SER A 60 -52.11 -2.28 12.14
N LEU A 61 -51.36 -3.37 12.22
CA LEU A 61 -51.78 -4.59 12.91
C LEU A 61 -51.00 -4.78 14.21
N THR A 62 -51.71 -4.94 15.33
CA THR A 62 -51.09 -5.30 16.62
C THR A 62 -51.35 -6.76 16.97
N ILE A 63 -50.31 -7.56 17.12
CA ILE A 63 -50.40 -8.95 17.56
C ILE A 63 -50.37 -8.95 19.08
N THR A 64 -51.50 -9.29 19.69
CA THR A 64 -51.72 -9.25 21.14
C THR A 64 -51.75 -10.63 21.80
N GLY A 65 -52.01 -11.68 21.02
CA GLY A 65 -52.09 -13.07 21.49
C GLY A 65 -51.13 -14.02 20.78
N THR A 66 -51.33 -15.32 20.98
CA THR A 66 -50.59 -16.38 20.28
C THR A 66 -51.29 -16.76 18.98
N VAL A 67 -50.62 -16.47 17.87
CA VAL A 67 -51.01 -16.86 16.52
C VAL A 67 -50.20 -18.10 16.15
N LEU A 68 -50.87 -19.24 16.00
CA LEU A 68 -50.26 -20.54 15.76
C LEU A 68 -50.76 -21.11 14.45
N SER A 69 -49.85 -21.56 13.59
CA SER A 69 -50.15 -22.39 12.41
C SER A 69 -49.36 -23.70 12.48
N THR A 70 -50.00 -24.85 12.26
CA THR A 70 -49.24 -26.10 12.01
C THR A 70 -48.83 -26.25 10.54
N GLY A 71 -49.14 -25.27 9.69
CA GLY A 71 -48.64 -25.14 8.33
C GLY A 71 -47.86 -23.85 8.16
N THR A 72 -48.10 -23.09 7.09
CA THR A 72 -47.45 -21.79 6.86
C THR A 72 -48.32 -20.63 7.36
N LEU A 73 -47.70 -19.46 7.53
CA LEU A 73 -48.34 -18.27 8.06
C LEU A 73 -47.85 -17.02 7.33
N ALA A 74 -48.77 -16.18 6.87
CA ALA A 74 -48.48 -14.93 6.19
C ALA A 74 -49.32 -13.78 6.78
N LEU A 75 -48.67 -12.77 7.35
CA LEU A 75 -49.34 -11.56 7.84
C LEU A 75 -48.82 -10.35 7.08
N THR A 76 -49.72 -9.60 6.48
CA THR A 76 -49.42 -8.32 5.82
C THR A 76 -50.19 -7.22 6.52
N SER A 77 -49.52 -6.12 6.87
CA SER A 77 -50.18 -4.92 7.39
C SER A 77 -49.73 -3.69 6.60
N HIS A 78 -50.66 -2.76 6.42
CA HIS A 78 -50.39 -1.46 5.81
C HIS A 78 -50.40 -0.38 6.91
N ALA A 79 -49.34 0.39 7.09
CA ALA A 79 -49.06 1.34 8.17
C ALA A 79 -48.49 0.74 9.48
N GLY A 80 -47.84 -0.43 9.44
CA GLY A 80 -47.02 -0.92 10.54
C GLY A 80 -47.47 -2.24 11.16
N MET A 81 -46.57 -2.90 11.88
CA MET A 81 -46.84 -4.15 12.60
C MET A 81 -46.24 -4.07 14.00
N THR A 82 -47.02 -4.39 15.02
CA THR A 82 -46.57 -4.37 16.42
C THR A 82 -46.85 -5.69 17.11
N PHE A 83 -45.83 -6.31 17.70
CA PHE A 83 -46.00 -7.39 18.66
C PHE A 83 -46.07 -6.78 20.06
N ALA A 84 -47.21 -6.95 20.73
CA ALA A 84 -47.33 -6.62 22.14
C ALA A 84 -46.46 -7.58 22.99
N SER A 85 -46.31 -7.31 24.29
CA SER A 85 -45.50 -8.15 25.20
C SER A 85 -45.91 -9.64 25.21
N ASN A 86 -47.18 -9.94 24.92
CA ASN A 86 -47.73 -11.29 24.83
C ASN A 86 -47.89 -11.79 23.39
N GLY A 87 -47.66 -10.94 22.39
CA GLY A 87 -47.87 -11.25 20.98
C GLY A 87 -46.86 -12.28 20.48
N LYS A 88 -47.33 -13.42 19.98
CA LYS A 88 -46.48 -14.49 19.45
C LYS A 88 -46.98 -14.97 18.11
N VAL A 89 -46.07 -15.25 17.18
CA VAL A 89 -46.36 -15.93 15.92
C VAL A 89 -45.51 -17.19 15.85
N THR A 90 -46.15 -18.34 15.64
CA THR A 90 -45.48 -19.64 15.48
C THR A 90 -46.03 -20.38 14.27
N ALA A 91 -45.15 -20.99 13.48
CA ALA A 91 -45.54 -21.86 12.37
C ALA A 91 -44.69 -23.13 12.28
N ASP A 92 -45.27 -24.24 11.80
CA ASP A 92 -44.58 -25.53 11.64
C ASP A 92 -44.44 -25.99 10.17
N GLY A 93 -44.69 -25.08 9.22
CA GLY A 93 -44.44 -25.31 7.80
C GLY A 93 -42.95 -25.36 7.46
N ALA A 94 -42.59 -26.08 6.40
CA ALA A 94 -41.25 -26.03 5.80
C ALA A 94 -41.12 -24.81 4.85
N GLY A 95 -39.89 -24.45 4.49
CA GLY A 95 -39.60 -23.29 3.63
C GLY A 95 -39.87 -21.98 4.36
N ASP A 96 -40.54 -21.04 3.71
CA ASP A 96 -40.97 -19.77 4.31
C ASP A 96 -42.20 -20.01 5.20
N ALA A 97 -41.94 -20.57 6.38
CA ALA A 97 -42.95 -20.97 7.36
C ALA A 97 -43.75 -19.76 7.85
N ILE A 98 -43.07 -18.63 8.02
CA ILE A 98 -43.66 -17.36 8.45
C ILE A 98 -43.18 -16.25 7.52
N VAL A 99 -44.12 -15.50 6.95
CA VAL A 99 -43.84 -14.27 6.20
C VAL A 99 -44.61 -13.12 6.84
N LEU A 100 -43.88 -12.15 7.40
CA LEU A 100 -44.44 -10.93 7.96
C LEU A 100 -44.07 -9.77 7.05
N VAL A 101 -45.05 -8.98 6.65
CA VAL A 101 -44.87 -7.88 5.70
C VAL A 101 -45.50 -6.63 6.28
N SER A 102 -44.75 -5.54 6.29
CA SER A 102 -45.24 -4.24 6.73
C SER A 102 -44.64 -3.11 5.87
N ASP A 103 -45.48 -2.23 5.32
CA ASP A 103 -45.04 -0.98 4.69
C ASP A 103 -44.89 0.20 5.72
N GLY A 104 -44.98 -0.12 7.00
CA GLY A 104 -44.69 0.78 8.12
C GLY A 104 -43.73 0.17 9.13
N THR A 105 -43.59 0.82 10.28
CA THR A 105 -42.67 0.38 11.35
C THR A 105 -43.04 -0.97 11.93
N PHE A 106 -42.04 -1.83 12.10
CA PHE A 106 -42.13 -3.09 12.84
C PHE A 106 -41.63 -2.89 14.27
N THR A 107 -42.45 -3.23 15.26
CA THR A 107 -42.10 -3.11 16.68
C THR A 107 -42.33 -4.41 17.42
N ASN A 108 -41.27 -4.99 17.98
CA ASN A 108 -41.33 -6.17 18.82
C ASN A 108 -41.15 -5.82 20.30
N ALA A 109 -42.24 -5.79 21.07
CA ALA A 109 -42.20 -5.57 22.52
C ALA A 109 -42.04 -6.86 23.34
N ARG A 110 -42.03 -8.04 22.71
CA ARG A 110 -41.96 -9.34 23.40
C ARG A 110 -40.55 -9.86 23.59
N GLY A 111 -39.71 -9.73 22.57
CA GLY A 111 -38.33 -10.22 22.61
C GLY A 111 -38.03 -11.34 21.61
N ALA A 112 -36.99 -12.10 21.89
CA ALA A 112 -36.37 -13.05 20.95
C ALA A 112 -37.26 -14.18 20.44
N ASP A 113 -38.33 -14.54 21.17
CA ASP A 113 -39.21 -15.64 20.80
C ASP A 113 -40.55 -15.18 20.19
N ALA A 114 -40.67 -13.89 19.84
CA ALA A 114 -41.87 -13.30 19.23
C ALA A 114 -42.29 -14.01 17.94
N VAL A 115 -41.33 -14.49 17.16
CA VAL A 115 -41.54 -15.20 15.89
C VAL A 115 -40.78 -16.52 15.96
N THR A 116 -41.45 -17.65 15.71
CA THR A 116 -40.85 -18.98 15.80
C THR A 116 -41.29 -19.88 14.64
N ALA A 117 -40.36 -20.20 13.74
CA ALA A 117 -40.54 -21.32 12.82
C ALA A 117 -40.09 -22.59 13.54
N SER A 118 -41.03 -23.44 13.95
CA SER A 118 -40.76 -24.64 14.76
C SER A 118 -40.19 -25.80 13.93
N ASN A 119 -40.49 -25.81 12.63
CA ASN A 119 -39.99 -26.81 11.71
C ASN A 119 -38.52 -26.55 11.40
N ALA A 120 -37.67 -27.58 11.47
CA ALA A 120 -36.25 -27.46 11.19
C ALA A 120 -35.94 -27.08 9.72
N ALA A 121 -36.85 -27.40 8.79
CA ALA A 121 -36.77 -26.97 7.40
C ALA A 121 -37.52 -25.63 7.14
N GLY A 122 -38.09 -25.04 8.19
CA GLY A 122 -38.79 -23.77 8.16
C GLY A 122 -37.90 -22.59 8.56
N ARG A 123 -38.25 -21.41 8.08
CA ARG A 123 -37.66 -20.12 8.47
C ARG A 123 -38.73 -19.04 8.53
N TRP A 124 -38.38 -17.90 9.10
CA TRP A 124 -39.19 -16.71 9.02
C TRP A 124 -38.55 -15.61 8.18
N LEU A 125 -39.41 -14.84 7.51
CA LEU A 125 -39.08 -13.65 6.75
C LEU A 125 -39.86 -12.48 7.31
N ILE A 126 -39.17 -11.38 7.60
CA ILE A 126 -39.79 -10.13 8.02
C ILE A 126 -39.39 -9.07 7.01
N TYR A 127 -40.31 -8.69 6.15
CA TYR A 127 -40.14 -7.59 5.21
C TYR A 127 -40.70 -6.30 5.82
N THR A 128 -39.88 -5.25 5.81
CA THR A 128 -40.30 -3.93 6.24
C THR A 128 -39.83 -2.87 5.26
N GLN A 129 -40.72 -1.96 4.88
CA GLN A 129 -40.38 -0.83 4.04
C GLN A 129 -41.21 0.38 4.46
N ALA A 130 -40.62 1.43 5.03
CA ALA A 130 -41.39 2.63 5.32
C ALA A 130 -41.79 3.34 4.01
N VAL A 131 -43.06 3.76 3.89
CA VAL A 131 -43.52 4.60 2.77
C VAL A 131 -42.63 5.85 2.65
N GLY A 132 -42.03 6.04 1.47
CA GLY A 132 -41.16 7.19 1.18
C GLY A 132 -39.69 7.05 1.63
N ASP A 133 -39.30 5.95 2.28
CA ASP A 133 -37.90 5.67 2.62
C ASP A 133 -37.21 4.88 1.49
N ALA A 134 -36.71 5.62 0.49
CA ALA A 134 -35.94 5.05 -0.62
C ALA A 134 -34.60 4.43 -0.18
N SER A 135 -34.10 4.79 1.01
CA SER A 135 -32.86 4.23 1.58
C SER A 135 -33.09 2.92 2.32
N GLY A 136 -34.35 2.50 2.52
CA GLY A 136 -34.73 1.28 3.23
C GLY A 136 -34.10 1.12 4.62
N SER A 137 -33.60 2.20 5.21
CA SER A 137 -32.83 2.17 6.46
C SER A 137 -33.71 1.77 7.64
N THR A 138 -35.03 1.96 7.56
CA THR A 138 -36.02 1.56 8.58
C THR A 138 -35.54 1.75 10.02
N ALA A 139 -34.81 2.84 10.30
CA ALA A 139 -34.12 3.06 11.57
C ALA A 139 -35.04 3.11 12.80
N ALA A 140 -36.36 3.15 12.59
CA ALA A 140 -37.39 3.08 13.62
C ALA A 140 -37.86 1.65 13.95
N ASN A 141 -37.45 0.63 13.20
CA ASN A 141 -37.80 -0.76 13.49
C ASN A 141 -37.13 -1.24 14.78
N SER A 142 -37.86 -2.00 15.58
CA SER A 142 -37.34 -2.69 16.74
C SER A 142 -37.64 -4.17 16.62
N PHE A 143 -36.61 -4.97 16.33
CA PHE A 143 -36.73 -6.43 16.25
C PHE A 143 -36.51 -7.13 17.58
N ASN A 144 -35.93 -6.43 18.57
CA ASN A 144 -35.81 -6.82 19.97
C ASN A 144 -35.41 -8.30 20.18
N GLY A 145 -34.16 -8.65 19.84
CA GLY A 145 -33.58 -9.96 20.13
C GLY A 145 -33.96 -11.10 19.18
N LEU A 146 -34.79 -10.85 18.15
CA LEU A 146 -35.03 -11.84 17.09
C LEU A 146 -33.72 -12.23 16.39
N SER A 147 -33.48 -13.53 16.24
CA SER A 147 -32.25 -14.10 15.69
C SER A 147 -32.29 -14.27 14.16
N GLY A 148 -32.35 -13.15 13.44
CA GLY A 148 -32.25 -13.11 11.98
C GLY A 148 -31.07 -12.27 11.48
N LYS A 149 -30.76 -12.42 10.20
CA LYS A 149 -29.77 -11.60 9.50
C LYS A 149 -30.45 -10.72 8.47
N SER A 150 -29.83 -9.60 8.13
CA SER A 150 -30.30 -8.75 7.04
C SER A 150 -30.26 -9.48 5.68
N PHE A 151 -31.14 -9.12 4.77
CA PHE A 151 -31.06 -9.46 3.36
C PHE A 151 -31.55 -8.28 2.53
N TYR A 152 -30.69 -7.77 1.66
CA TYR A 152 -30.91 -6.52 0.95
C TYR A 152 -31.31 -6.72 -0.51
N GLY A 153 -31.75 -5.65 -1.16
CA GLY A 153 -32.04 -5.63 -2.60
C GLY A 153 -33.24 -6.47 -3.02
N SER A 154 -34.19 -6.72 -2.11
CA SER A 154 -35.38 -7.52 -2.41
C SER A 154 -36.64 -6.74 -2.09
N ALA A 155 -37.18 -6.06 -3.11
CA ALA A 155 -38.45 -5.35 -2.99
C ALA A 155 -39.63 -6.33 -2.88
N TYR A 156 -40.64 -5.97 -2.08
CA TYR A 156 -41.89 -6.71 -1.99
C TYR A 156 -42.97 -6.04 -2.84
N ASP A 157 -43.61 -6.82 -3.71
CA ASP A 157 -44.81 -6.40 -4.43
C ASP A 157 -46.04 -6.73 -3.60
N PHE A 158 -46.66 -5.71 -2.99
CA PHE A 158 -47.86 -5.86 -2.17
C PHE A 158 -49.12 -6.28 -2.95
N SER A 159 -49.13 -6.07 -4.28
CA SER A 159 -50.27 -6.46 -5.11
C SER A 159 -50.25 -7.94 -5.44
N ASN A 160 -49.05 -8.47 -5.70
CA ASN A 160 -48.84 -9.87 -6.06
C ASN A 160 -48.36 -10.73 -4.88
N GLU A 161 -48.03 -10.10 -3.75
CA GLU A 161 -47.51 -10.72 -2.53
C GLU A 161 -46.20 -11.50 -2.73
N THR A 162 -45.30 -10.95 -3.54
CA THR A 162 -44.05 -11.62 -3.94
C THR A 162 -42.82 -10.76 -3.68
N LEU A 163 -41.71 -11.41 -3.33
CA LEU A 163 -40.38 -10.78 -3.29
C LEU A 163 -39.73 -10.81 -4.68
N ALA A 164 -39.15 -9.68 -5.08
CA ALA A 164 -38.43 -9.57 -6.35
C ALA A 164 -37.19 -10.47 -6.43
N VAL A 165 -36.50 -10.65 -5.30
CA VAL A 165 -35.36 -11.56 -5.15
C VAL A 165 -35.62 -12.48 -3.96
N ALA A 166 -35.63 -13.79 -4.20
CA ALA A 166 -35.80 -14.75 -3.11
C ALA A 166 -34.62 -14.67 -2.12
N PRO A 167 -34.85 -14.40 -0.82
CA PRO A 167 -33.76 -14.37 0.14
C PRO A 167 -33.17 -15.78 0.33
N ASN A 168 -31.87 -15.83 0.55
CA ASN A 168 -31.14 -17.07 0.89
C ASN A 168 -31.56 -17.65 2.26
N ALA A 169 -31.06 -18.84 2.57
CA ALA A 169 -31.47 -19.63 3.74
C ALA A 169 -31.31 -18.88 5.08
N GLY A 170 -32.06 -19.37 6.07
CA GLY A 170 -32.09 -18.81 7.43
C GLY A 170 -33.16 -17.75 7.62
N ASN A 171 -33.31 -17.30 8.86
CA ASN A 171 -34.25 -16.25 9.23
C ASN A 171 -33.74 -14.89 8.75
N ARG A 172 -34.58 -14.11 8.04
CA ARG A 172 -34.15 -12.85 7.42
C ARG A 172 -35.03 -11.66 7.75
N PHE A 173 -34.38 -10.54 8.02
CA PHE A 173 -34.96 -9.20 7.90
C PHE A 173 -34.70 -8.72 6.47
N VAL A 174 -35.76 -8.55 5.69
CA VAL A 174 -35.68 -8.33 4.24
C VAL A 174 -35.94 -6.86 3.94
N TYR A 175 -35.05 -6.25 3.14
CA TYR A 175 -35.09 -4.86 2.76
C TYR A 175 -35.06 -4.70 1.24
N ALA A 176 -35.84 -3.74 0.72
CA ALA A 176 -35.84 -3.39 -0.70
C ALA A 176 -34.54 -2.71 -1.14
N TYR A 177 -33.97 -1.88 -0.27
CA TYR A 177 -32.72 -1.16 -0.54
C TYR A 177 -31.53 -2.13 -0.61
N GLN A 178 -30.62 -1.88 -1.56
CA GLN A 178 -29.35 -2.60 -1.67
C GLN A 178 -28.17 -1.68 -1.32
N PRO A 179 -27.62 -1.76 -0.10
CA PRO A 179 -26.42 -1.01 0.27
C PRO A 179 -25.20 -1.50 -0.51
N THR A 180 -24.25 -0.60 -0.70
CA THR A 180 -23.00 -0.88 -1.42
C THR A 180 -21.83 -0.90 -0.45
N LEU A 181 -21.08 -2.00 -0.44
CA LEU A 181 -19.77 -2.07 0.20
C LEU A 181 -18.72 -1.48 -0.73
N THR A 182 -17.95 -0.52 -0.24
CA THR A 182 -16.86 0.09 -0.99
C THR A 182 -15.55 -0.59 -0.65
N VAL A 183 -14.87 -1.13 -1.67
CA VAL A 183 -13.57 -1.77 -1.56
C VAL A 183 -12.50 -0.80 -2.04
N THR A 184 -11.66 -0.32 -1.14
CA THR A 184 -10.64 0.69 -1.42
C THR A 184 -9.24 0.12 -1.19
N PRO A 185 -8.37 0.05 -2.21
CA PRO A 185 -6.96 -0.32 -2.01
C PRO A 185 -6.27 0.63 -1.02
N ASP A 186 -5.50 0.07 -0.10
CA ASP A 186 -4.79 0.85 0.91
C ASP A 186 -3.58 1.56 0.27
N SER A 187 -3.65 2.88 0.20
CA SER A 187 -2.59 3.71 -0.37
C SER A 187 -1.38 3.76 0.55
N ARG A 188 -0.16 3.66 -0.01
CA ARG A 188 1.08 3.59 0.78
C ARG A 188 2.27 4.19 0.05
N ILE A 189 3.24 4.62 0.85
CA ILE A 189 4.57 5.04 0.39
C ILE A 189 5.57 4.07 1.02
N VAL A 190 6.46 3.50 0.22
CA VAL A 190 7.52 2.58 0.67
C VAL A 190 8.85 3.00 0.06
N THR A 191 9.96 2.65 0.70
CA THR A 191 11.30 2.78 0.11
C THR A 191 11.63 1.51 -0.67
N TYR A 192 12.30 1.66 -1.81
CA TYR A 192 12.77 0.54 -2.62
C TYR A 192 13.56 -0.48 -1.79
N ASP A 193 13.10 -1.73 -1.79
CA ASP A 193 13.68 -2.86 -1.04
C ASP A 193 14.01 -4.08 -1.91
N GLY A 194 13.83 -3.97 -3.24
CA GLY A 194 14.09 -5.03 -4.22
C GLY A 194 12.93 -6.01 -4.40
N SER A 195 11.82 -5.84 -3.68
CA SER A 195 10.63 -6.68 -3.79
C SER A 195 9.44 -5.92 -4.37
N VAL A 196 8.46 -6.65 -4.92
CA VAL A 196 7.18 -6.06 -5.28
C VAL A 196 6.38 -5.86 -3.98
N PRO A 197 5.97 -4.62 -3.62
CA PRO A 197 5.24 -4.39 -2.38
C PRO A 197 3.93 -5.18 -2.34
N SER A 198 3.62 -5.75 -1.18
CA SER A 198 2.32 -6.37 -0.95
C SER A 198 1.20 -5.33 -1.08
N THR A 199 -0.02 -5.80 -1.33
CA THR A 199 -1.22 -4.95 -1.46
C THR A 199 -2.31 -5.43 -0.53
N SER A 200 -3.14 -4.50 -0.06
CA SER A 200 -4.32 -4.78 0.75
C SER A 200 -5.43 -3.79 0.39
N ALA A 201 -6.66 -4.09 0.80
CA ALA A 201 -7.80 -3.21 0.63
C ALA A 201 -8.68 -3.23 1.87
N THR A 202 -9.29 -2.08 2.15
CA THR A 202 -10.27 -1.91 3.22
C THR A 202 -11.68 -1.92 2.63
N ILE A 203 -12.61 -2.63 3.28
CA ILE A 203 -14.03 -2.67 2.90
C ILE A 203 -14.85 -1.87 3.91
N THR A 204 -15.65 -0.92 3.44
CA THR A 204 -16.52 -0.07 4.27
C THR A 204 -17.95 -0.03 3.71
N GLY A 205 -18.91 0.53 4.46
CA GLY A 205 -20.30 0.70 4.02
C GLY A 205 -21.31 -0.25 4.67
N LEU A 206 -20.95 -0.90 5.77
CA LEU A 206 -21.88 -1.66 6.60
C LEU A 206 -23.01 -0.75 7.12
N VAL A 207 -24.23 -1.24 7.10
CA VAL A 207 -25.43 -0.57 7.62
C VAL A 207 -26.14 -1.46 8.63
N ASN A 208 -27.13 -0.90 9.35
CA ASN A 208 -28.00 -1.63 10.29
C ASN A 208 -27.28 -2.43 11.39
N GLY A 209 -26.03 -2.08 11.70
CA GLY A 209 -25.22 -2.81 12.68
C GLY A 209 -24.77 -4.19 12.20
N ASP A 210 -24.86 -4.49 10.89
CA ASP A 210 -24.36 -5.74 10.32
C ASP A 210 -22.87 -5.94 10.63
N LEU A 211 -22.48 -7.18 10.90
CA LEU A 211 -21.08 -7.54 11.14
C LEU A 211 -20.37 -7.85 9.82
N ALA A 212 -19.09 -7.51 9.74
CA ALA A 212 -18.23 -7.79 8.58
C ALA A 212 -18.27 -9.27 8.15
N ALA A 213 -18.20 -10.20 9.12
CA ALA A 213 -18.19 -11.64 8.88
C ALA A 213 -19.51 -12.17 8.29
N ASP A 214 -20.60 -11.43 8.43
CA ASP A 214 -21.89 -11.77 7.83
C ASP A 214 -22.07 -11.10 6.47
N ALA A 215 -21.59 -9.86 6.35
CA ALA A 215 -21.79 -9.03 5.16
C ALA A 215 -20.96 -9.49 3.95
N TRP A 216 -19.76 -10.03 4.15
CA TRP A 216 -18.99 -10.59 3.05
C TRP A 216 -18.12 -11.78 3.47
N SER A 217 -17.70 -12.54 2.47
CA SER A 217 -16.71 -13.62 2.56
C SER A 217 -15.76 -13.54 1.36
N GLY A 218 -14.70 -14.33 1.38
CA GLY A 218 -13.67 -14.30 0.33
C GLY A 218 -12.76 -13.09 0.45
N ALA A 219 -12.01 -12.82 -0.62
CA ALA A 219 -11.02 -11.75 -0.65
C ALA A 219 -11.13 -10.92 -1.93
N ALA A 220 -10.96 -9.61 -1.79
CA ALA A 220 -10.79 -8.71 -2.91
C ALA A 220 -9.47 -8.99 -3.62
N THR A 221 -9.42 -8.73 -4.92
CA THR A 221 -8.15 -8.61 -5.63
C THR A 221 -7.70 -7.16 -5.63
N VAL A 222 -6.41 -6.90 -5.43
CA VAL A 222 -5.80 -5.60 -5.68
C VAL A 222 -4.73 -5.77 -6.76
N SER A 223 -4.86 -5.01 -7.83
CA SER A 223 -3.94 -5.00 -8.97
C SER A 223 -3.18 -3.68 -9.05
N GLY A 224 -2.12 -3.62 -9.87
CA GLY A 224 -1.35 -2.40 -10.13
C GLY A 224 0.03 -2.34 -9.47
N ALA A 225 0.28 -3.13 -8.41
CA ALA A 225 1.62 -3.36 -7.87
C ALA A 225 2.38 -4.37 -8.74
N THR A 226 2.65 -4.03 -10.00
CA THR A 226 3.23 -4.95 -11.00
C THR A 226 4.76 -4.90 -11.07
N SER A 227 5.37 -4.00 -10.30
CA SER A 227 6.80 -3.69 -10.40
C SER A 227 7.37 -3.42 -9.01
N ARG A 228 8.64 -3.77 -8.85
CA ARG A 228 9.45 -3.42 -7.68
C ARG A 228 10.07 -2.03 -7.79
N ASN A 229 10.14 -1.46 -9.00
CA ASN A 229 10.96 -0.28 -9.28
C ASN A 229 10.34 1.01 -8.72
N VAL A 230 11.18 2.01 -8.48
CA VAL A 230 10.76 3.36 -8.07
C VAL A 230 9.73 3.93 -9.03
N GLY A 231 8.71 4.58 -8.48
CA GLY A 231 7.63 5.16 -9.27
C GLY A 231 6.34 5.34 -8.48
N ILE A 232 5.31 5.78 -9.19
CA ILE A 232 3.94 5.89 -8.67
C ILE A 232 3.06 4.94 -9.47
N TYR A 233 2.36 4.06 -8.76
CA TYR A 233 1.51 3.01 -9.30
C TYR A 233 0.08 3.22 -8.82
N VAL A 234 -0.87 3.12 -9.75
CA VAL A 234 -2.29 3.13 -9.41
C VAL A 234 -2.69 1.72 -8.99
N LEU A 235 -3.23 1.60 -7.79
CA LEU A 235 -3.82 0.36 -7.31
C LEU A 235 -5.31 0.33 -7.66
N THR A 236 -5.79 -0.79 -8.20
CA THR A 236 -7.21 -0.96 -8.55
C THR A 236 -7.78 -2.19 -7.86
N ALA A 237 -8.86 -1.99 -7.10
CA ALA A 237 -9.59 -3.10 -6.49
C ALA A 237 -10.44 -3.84 -7.54
N GLY A 238 -10.67 -5.12 -7.29
CA GLY A 238 -11.61 -5.94 -8.05
C GLY A 238 -12.25 -6.99 -7.15
N ALA A 239 -13.27 -7.66 -7.69
CA ALA A 239 -14.09 -8.61 -6.94
C ALA A 239 -13.29 -9.74 -6.30
N GLY A 240 -12.34 -10.32 -7.02
CA GLY A 240 -11.66 -11.54 -6.57
C GLY A 240 -12.67 -12.65 -6.28
N SER A 241 -12.68 -13.13 -5.03
CA SER A 241 -13.65 -14.12 -4.54
C SER A 241 -14.70 -13.52 -3.59
N LEU A 242 -14.83 -12.19 -3.55
CA LEU A 242 -15.82 -11.55 -2.69
C LEU A 242 -17.24 -11.99 -3.03
N ALA A 243 -17.98 -12.38 -1.99
CA ALA A 243 -19.39 -12.69 -2.05
C ALA A 243 -20.09 -12.15 -0.80
N SER A 244 -21.35 -11.73 -0.93
CA SER A 244 -22.16 -11.23 0.19
C SER A 244 -23.34 -12.14 0.50
N ASP A 245 -23.40 -12.67 1.72
CA ASP A 245 -24.57 -13.43 2.19
C ASP A 245 -25.75 -12.53 2.55
N LEU A 246 -25.52 -11.25 2.83
CA LEU A 246 -26.58 -10.26 3.07
C LEU A 246 -27.04 -9.57 1.76
N ASN A 247 -26.45 -9.94 0.62
CA ASN A 247 -26.72 -9.38 -0.70
C ASN A 247 -26.36 -7.88 -0.85
N TYR A 248 -25.27 -7.45 -0.23
CA TYR A 248 -24.67 -6.14 -0.53
C TYR A 248 -24.18 -6.10 -1.99
N ALA A 249 -24.31 -4.93 -2.62
CA ALA A 249 -23.56 -4.63 -3.82
C ALA A 249 -22.10 -4.30 -3.46
N PHE A 250 -21.18 -4.42 -4.43
CA PHE A 250 -19.79 -4.00 -4.26
C PHE A 250 -19.43 -2.89 -5.24
N ALA A 251 -18.75 -1.86 -4.75
CA ALA A 251 -18.08 -0.85 -5.57
C ALA A 251 -16.58 -0.94 -5.36
N TYR A 252 -15.82 -0.86 -6.45
CA TYR A 252 -14.36 -1.00 -6.42
C TYR A 252 -13.70 0.34 -6.70
N GLY A 253 -12.87 0.79 -5.76
CA GLY A 253 -12.13 2.03 -5.84
C GLY A 253 -10.69 1.85 -6.30
N THR A 254 -9.97 2.96 -6.27
CA THR A 254 -8.54 3.04 -6.58
C THR A 254 -7.75 3.55 -5.38
N GLY A 255 -6.48 3.18 -5.30
CA GLY A 255 -5.50 3.75 -4.37
C GLY A 255 -4.17 4.03 -5.08
N SER A 256 -3.15 4.45 -4.33
CA SER A 256 -1.82 4.72 -4.87
C SER A 256 -0.72 4.02 -4.08
N LEU A 257 0.22 3.41 -4.80
CA LEU A 257 1.48 2.93 -4.27
C LEU A 257 2.61 3.80 -4.80
N ARG A 258 3.38 4.43 -3.92
CA ARG A 258 4.61 5.15 -4.28
C ARG A 258 5.82 4.40 -3.73
N ILE A 259 6.78 4.14 -4.61
CA ILE A 259 8.07 3.54 -4.25
C ILE A 259 9.12 4.63 -4.38
N ASP A 260 9.68 5.06 -3.25
CA ASP A 260 10.75 6.05 -3.19
C ASP A 260 12.13 5.40 -3.35
N PRO A 261 13.12 6.11 -3.95
CA PRO A 261 14.46 5.58 -4.11
C PRO A 261 15.12 5.23 -2.77
N LYS A 262 15.91 4.15 -2.78
CA LYS A 262 16.80 3.86 -1.66
C LYS A 262 18.05 4.72 -1.75
N VAL A 263 18.40 5.38 -0.66
CA VAL A 263 19.63 6.20 -0.59
C VAL A 263 20.85 5.30 -0.45
N LEU A 264 21.83 5.49 -1.32
CA LEU A 264 23.16 4.88 -1.29
C LEU A 264 24.20 5.85 -0.75
N THR A 265 25.29 5.31 -0.21
CA THR A 265 26.51 6.07 0.08
C THR A 265 27.63 5.63 -0.85
N GLY A 266 28.39 6.58 -1.37
CA GLY A 266 29.59 6.33 -2.16
C GLY A 266 30.86 6.57 -1.36
N ALA A 267 31.92 5.85 -1.69
CA ALA A 267 33.27 6.12 -1.22
C ALA A 267 34.24 6.08 -2.40
N LEU A 268 34.99 7.16 -2.58
CA LEU A 268 36.09 7.19 -3.54
C LEU A 268 37.23 6.30 -3.03
N SER A 269 37.88 5.57 -3.94
CA SER A 269 39.21 5.01 -3.78
C SER A 269 40.06 5.64 -4.87
N ALA A 270 40.99 6.52 -4.48
CA ALA A 270 41.82 7.29 -5.41
C ALA A 270 43.16 6.58 -5.67
N ASP A 271 43.68 6.74 -6.89
CA ASP A 271 44.99 6.19 -7.26
C ASP A 271 46.09 7.23 -7.07
N ASP A 272 47.27 6.77 -6.67
CA ASP A 272 48.47 7.59 -6.66
C ASP A 272 48.88 7.98 -8.10
N LYS A 273 49.53 9.14 -8.24
CA LYS A 273 50.09 9.58 -9.53
C LYS A 273 51.51 10.09 -9.41
N THR A 274 52.23 10.15 -10.53
CA THR A 274 53.46 10.95 -10.62
C THR A 274 53.11 12.36 -11.02
N TYR A 275 53.82 13.33 -10.44
CA TYR A 275 53.68 14.75 -10.77
C TYR A 275 53.71 15.02 -12.28
N ASP A 276 52.66 15.70 -12.75
CA ASP A 276 52.38 15.99 -14.17
C ASP A 276 51.84 17.41 -14.41
N ARG A 277 51.85 18.28 -13.38
CA ARG A 277 51.29 19.65 -13.41
C ARG A 277 49.77 19.69 -13.64
N SER A 278 49.03 18.65 -13.26
CA SER A 278 47.56 18.64 -13.23
C SER A 278 47.00 18.15 -11.88
N THR A 279 45.85 18.69 -11.49
CA THR A 279 45.06 18.21 -10.34
C THR A 279 44.25 16.96 -10.67
N ASP A 280 44.17 16.54 -11.93
CA ASP A 280 43.35 15.38 -12.32
C ASP A 280 43.82 14.11 -11.61
N ALA A 281 42.85 13.36 -11.06
CA ALA A 281 43.07 12.09 -10.39
C ALA A 281 42.32 10.96 -11.10
N THR A 282 42.78 9.73 -10.89
CA THR A 282 42.06 8.51 -11.25
C THR A 282 41.61 7.78 -10.00
N GLY A 283 40.62 6.90 -10.14
CA GLY A 283 40.06 6.16 -9.03
C GLY A 283 38.72 5.53 -9.37
N VAL A 284 38.10 4.93 -8.36
CA VAL A 284 36.79 4.28 -8.48
C VAL A 284 35.89 4.68 -7.32
N VAL A 285 34.58 4.82 -7.57
CA VAL A 285 33.59 5.00 -6.52
C VAL A 285 32.96 3.65 -6.20
N THR A 286 33.10 3.22 -4.95
CA THR A 286 32.40 2.05 -4.42
C THR A 286 31.08 2.48 -3.79
N LEU A 287 30.03 1.67 -3.97
CA LEU A 287 28.70 1.95 -3.44
C LEU A 287 28.37 1.00 -2.28
N ALA A 288 27.83 1.54 -1.20
CA ALA A 288 27.26 0.77 -0.09
C ALA A 288 25.74 0.92 -0.05
N GLY A 289 25.05 -0.18 0.26
CA GLY A 289 23.58 -0.22 0.38
C GLY A 289 22.84 -0.76 -0.85
N VAL A 290 23.55 -1.08 -1.94
CA VAL A 290 22.98 -1.75 -3.12
C VAL A 290 22.40 -3.10 -2.70
N ILE A 291 21.15 -3.37 -3.11
CA ILE A 291 20.46 -4.63 -2.82
C ILE A 291 21.06 -5.74 -3.68
N ALA A 292 21.25 -6.92 -3.08
CA ALA A 292 21.84 -8.06 -3.78
C ALA A 292 21.03 -8.43 -5.04
N GLY A 293 21.74 -8.56 -6.17
CA GLY A 293 21.14 -8.85 -7.47
C GLY A 293 20.89 -7.62 -8.35
N ASP A 294 20.93 -6.41 -7.77
CA ASP A 294 20.80 -5.17 -8.53
C ASP A 294 22.13 -4.77 -9.20
N THR A 295 22.03 -4.21 -10.39
CA THR A 295 23.18 -3.69 -11.15
C THR A 295 23.22 -2.16 -11.07
N VAL A 296 24.09 -1.65 -10.20
CA VAL A 296 24.31 -0.21 -9.99
C VAL A 296 25.81 0.10 -9.90
N ALA A 297 26.25 1.11 -10.63
CA ALA A 297 27.62 1.63 -10.61
C ALA A 297 27.59 3.16 -10.44
N ALA A 298 28.72 3.73 -10.02
CA ALA A 298 28.89 5.18 -9.88
C ALA A 298 30.21 5.64 -10.49
N ALA A 299 30.18 6.78 -11.17
CA ALA A 299 31.37 7.43 -11.72
C ALA A 299 31.18 8.95 -11.75
N GLY A 300 32.31 9.67 -11.67
CA GLY A 300 32.36 11.12 -11.77
C GLY A 300 33.77 11.59 -12.16
N THR A 301 34.09 12.84 -11.86
CA THR A 301 35.43 13.41 -12.02
C THR A 301 36.13 13.46 -10.67
N TYR A 302 37.43 13.17 -10.64
CA TYR A 302 38.23 13.13 -9.42
C TYR A 302 39.40 14.11 -9.53
N ALA A 303 39.68 14.84 -8.46
CA ALA A 303 40.77 15.80 -8.44
C ALA A 303 41.45 15.88 -7.07
N PHE A 304 42.76 16.02 -7.09
CA PHE A 304 43.57 16.44 -5.95
C PHE A 304 43.30 17.91 -5.61
N ASP A 305 43.44 18.27 -4.33
CA ASP A 305 43.29 19.67 -3.87
C ASP A 305 44.31 20.63 -4.54
N ASP A 306 45.49 20.13 -4.88
CA ASP A 306 46.53 20.83 -5.65
C ASP A 306 47.41 19.83 -6.41
N TRP A 307 48.21 20.35 -7.35
CA TRP A 307 49.04 19.55 -8.27
C TRP A 307 50.46 19.25 -7.72
N ASN A 308 50.82 19.68 -6.51
CA ASN A 308 52.16 19.50 -5.96
C ASN A 308 52.38 18.09 -5.42
N ALA A 309 53.62 17.60 -5.56
CA ALA A 309 54.03 16.32 -5.00
C ALA A 309 53.92 16.31 -3.46
N GLY A 310 53.42 15.19 -2.92
CA GLY A 310 53.19 15.02 -1.50
C GLY A 310 52.44 13.73 -1.20
N SER A 311 52.52 13.28 0.05
CA SER A 311 51.83 12.09 0.53
C SER A 311 50.47 12.43 1.16
N GLY A 312 49.49 11.54 1.04
CA GLY A 312 48.19 11.64 1.71
C GLY A 312 47.39 12.88 1.29
N LYS A 313 47.49 13.27 0.03
CA LYS A 313 46.77 14.42 -0.52
C LYS A 313 45.30 14.06 -0.71
N THR A 314 44.38 14.93 -0.29
CA THR A 314 42.95 14.72 -0.48
C THR A 314 42.61 14.63 -1.97
N VAL A 315 41.74 13.69 -2.31
CA VAL A 315 41.09 13.58 -3.61
C VAL A 315 39.58 13.64 -3.39
N THR A 316 38.92 14.54 -4.13
CA THR A 316 37.47 14.72 -4.05
C THR A 316 36.80 14.25 -5.33
N ALA A 317 35.61 13.66 -5.20
CA ALA A 317 34.78 13.29 -6.32
C ALA A 317 33.71 14.36 -6.56
N SER A 318 33.53 14.74 -7.83
CA SER A 318 32.52 15.72 -8.28
C SER A 318 31.70 15.15 -9.43
N GLY A 319 30.44 15.60 -9.54
CA GLY A 319 29.55 15.20 -10.63
C GLY A 319 29.25 13.70 -10.68
N VAL A 320 29.29 13.01 -9.54
CA VAL A 320 29.09 11.55 -9.49
C VAL A 320 27.64 11.21 -9.84
N THR A 321 27.46 10.32 -10.81
CA THR A 321 26.14 9.85 -11.26
C THR A 321 26.02 8.34 -11.11
N LEU A 322 24.81 7.86 -10.81
CA LEU A 322 24.50 6.43 -10.79
C LEU A 322 24.19 5.94 -12.21
N SER A 323 24.64 4.73 -12.53
CA SER A 323 24.41 4.05 -13.80
C SER A 323 24.16 2.56 -13.60
N GLY A 324 23.68 1.86 -14.63
CA GLY A 324 23.29 0.45 -14.54
C GLY A 324 21.78 0.25 -14.66
N GLY A 325 21.36 -1.01 -14.81
CA GLY A 325 19.96 -1.36 -15.09
C GLY A 325 18.98 -0.99 -13.98
N ASP A 326 19.46 -1.01 -12.72
CA ASP A 326 18.62 -0.73 -11.54
C ASP A 326 18.88 0.65 -10.94
N ALA A 327 19.74 1.49 -11.57
CA ALA A 327 20.15 2.78 -11.02
C ALA A 327 18.99 3.75 -10.72
N GLY A 328 17.91 3.67 -11.50
CA GLY A 328 16.69 4.48 -11.27
C GLY A 328 15.97 4.17 -9.95
N ASN A 329 16.30 3.06 -9.30
CA ASN A 329 15.73 2.66 -8.02
C ASN A 329 16.46 3.26 -6.80
N TYR A 330 17.53 4.01 -7.04
CA TYR A 330 18.41 4.52 -6.01
C TYR A 330 18.65 6.02 -6.17
N SER A 331 19.04 6.65 -5.07
CA SER A 331 19.63 7.99 -5.06
C SER A 331 20.98 7.94 -4.37
N LEU A 332 21.89 8.85 -4.73
CA LEU A 332 23.20 8.93 -4.09
C LEU A 332 23.18 10.06 -3.04
N GLY A 333 23.34 9.69 -1.76
CA GLY A 333 23.33 10.66 -0.66
C GLY A 333 24.62 11.48 -0.56
N GLY A 334 25.72 10.98 -1.13
CA GLY A 334 27.03 11.65 -1.17
C GLY A 334 28.15 10.66 -1.47
N VAL A 335 29.35 11.20 -1.73
CA VAL A 335 30.59 10.43 -1.91
C VAL A 335 31.65 10.96 -0.97
N SER A 336 32.20 10.12 -0.10
CA SER A 336 33.34 10.51 0.73
C SER A 336 34.60 10.66 -0.12
N SER A 337 35.42 11.66 0.22
CA SER A 337 36.77 11.82 -0.32
C SER A 337 37.68 10.66 0.10
N ASP A 338 38.82 10.58 -0.57
CA ASP A 338 39.93 9.68 -0.21
C ASP A 338 41.24 10.46 -0.17
N THR A 339 42.34 9.80 0.17
CA THR A 339 43.69 10.36 0.07
C THR A 339 44.58 9.51 -0.82
N ALA A 340 45.41 10.14 -1.65
CA ALA A 340 46.40 9.48 -2.48
C ALA A 340 47.71 10.29 -2.54
N ASP A 341 48.79 9.66 -2.98
CA ASP A 341 50.10 10.28 -3.12
C ASP A 341 50.30 10.87 -4.53
N ILE A 342 50.92 12.05 -4.58
CA ILE A 342 51.56 12.56 -5.80
C ILE A 342 53.07 12.37 -5.64
N PHE A 343 53.63 11.37 -6.31
CA PHE A 343 55.07 11.12 -6.31
C PHE A 343 55.81 12.21 -7.08
N LYS A 344 56.98 12.57 -6.57
CA LYS A 344 57.88 13.49 -7.26
C LYS A 344 58.29 12.93 -8.62
N LYS A 345 58.36 13.79 -9.63
CA LYS A 345 58.85 13.41 -10.95
C LYS A 345 60.37 13.29 -10.93
N ALA A 346 60.90 12.13 -11.31
CA ALA A 346 62.33 11.93 -11.45
C ALA A 346 62.87 12.71 -12.65
N ILE A 347 63.95 13.46 -12.44
CA ILE A 347 64.70 14.21 -13.45
C ILE A 347 66.19 13.92 -13.33
N THR A 348 66.96 14.19 -14.38
CA THR A 348 68.41 14.01 -14.40
C THR A 348 69.13 15.34 -14.54
N GLY A 349 70.38 15.37 -14.10
CA GLY A 349 71.26 16.53 -14.27
C GLY A 349 72.45 16.21 -15.18
N ALA A 350 72.95 17.22 -15.86
CA ALA A 350 74.24 17.17 -16.56
C ALA A 350 75.06 18.39 -16.19
N LEU A 351 76.24 18.16 -15.62
CA LEU A 351 77.21 19.23 -15.38
C LEU A 351 77.75 19.70 -16.74
N THR A 352 77.91 21.01 -16.88
CA THR A 352 78.79 21.63 -17.86
C THR A 352 79.83 22.40 -17.08
N ALA A 353 81.07 21.92 -17.08
CA ALA A 353 82.16 22.50 -16.33
C ALA A 353 82.88 23.57 -17.16
N ASP A 354 83.35 24.62 -16.49
CA ASP A 354 84.15 25.66 -17.14
C ASP A 354 85.65 25.31 -17.06
N ASP A 355 86.39 25.61 -18.12
CA ASP A 355 87.86 25.56 -18.11
C ASP A 355 88.43 26.56 -17.10
N LYS A 356 89.57 26.25 -16.48
CA LYS A 356 90.22 27.15 -15.50
C LYS A 356 91.72 27.32 -15.74
N THR A 357 92.22 28.49 -15.37
CA THR A 357 93.68 28.66 -15.22
C THR A 357 94.14 28.00 -13.93
N TYR A 358 95.25 27.28 -13.99
CA TYR A 358 95.83 26.58 -12.85
C TYR A 358 96.08 27.49 -11.63
N ASP A 359 95.54 27.10 -10.47
CA ASP A 359 95.54 27.89 -9.23
C ASP A 359 95.88 27.08 -7.97
N ARG A 360 96.28 25.80 -8.12
CA ARG A 360 96.53 24.84 -7.03
C ARG A 360 95.28 24.44 -6.21
N SER A 361 94.07 24.62 -6.76
CA SER A 361 92.81 24.13 -6.20
C SER A 361 92.11 23.13 -7.13
N THR A 362 91.40 22.17 -6.56
CA THR A 362 90.49 21.26 -7.29
C THR A 362 89.15 21.90 -7.59
N ASP A 363 88.81 23.06 -7.00
CA ASP A 363 87.51 23.71 -7.18
C ASP A 363 87.30 24.06 -8.66
N ALA A 364 86.11 23.72 -9.16
CA ALA A 364 85.65 24.03 -10.51
C ALA A 364 84.42 24.94 -10.48
N THR A 365 84.20 25.67 -11.56
CA THR A 365 82.92 26.36 -11.83
C THR A 365 82.18 25.64 -12.95
N GLY A 366 80.87 25.85 -13.01
CA GLY A 366 80.02 25.21 -14.00
C GLY A 366 78.54 25.39 -13.69
N VAL A 367 77.72 24.81 -14.56
CA VAL A 367 76.26 24.85 -14.44
C VAL A 367 75.71 23.43 -14.57
N VAL A 368 74.71 23.07 -13.77
CA VAL A 368 73.95 21.84 -13.96
C VAL A 368 72.71 22.15 -14.78
N THR A 369 72.61 21.54 -15.96
CA THR A 369 71.39 21.56 -16.77
C THR A 369 70.49 20.39 -16.38
N LEU A 370 69.18 20.63 -16.35
CA LEU A 370 68.18 19.63 -15.96
C LEU A 370 67.44 19.11 -17.18
N ALA A 371 67.23 17.79 -17.24
CA ALA A 371 66.41 17.13 -18.24
C ALA A 371 65.18 16.49 -17.61
N GLY A 372 64.01 16.67 -18.25
CA GLY A 372 62.73 16.11 -17.81
C GLY A 372 61.86 17.04 -16.95
N VAL A 373 62.29 18.30 -16.76
CA VAL A 373 61.45 19.35 -16.16
C VAL A 373 60.28 19.65 -17.09
N ILE A 374 59.06 19.67 -16.55
CA ILE A 374 57.83 19.97 -17.29
C ILE A 374 57.85 21.45 -17.71
N ALA A 375 57.44 21.73 -18.95
CA ALA A 375 57.42 23.09 -19.47
C ALA A 375 56.53 24.02 -18.63
N GLY A 376 57.08 25.16 -18.23
CA GLY A 376 56.42 26.14 -17.36
C GLY A 376 56.81 26.03 -15.89
N ASP A 377 57.52 24.97 -15.49
CA ASP A 377 58.07 24.82 -14.15
C ASP A 377 59.39 25.59 -14.00
N THR A 378 59.59 26.20 -12.85
CA THR A 378 60.81 26.89 -12.44
C THR A 378 61.62 25.98 -11.52
N VAL A 379 62.59 25.26 -12.11
CA VAL A 379 63.51 24.37 -11.40
C VAL A 379 64.94 24.63 -11.84
N GLY A 380 65.82 24.92 -10.89
CA GLY A 380 67.27 25.03 -11.07
C GLY A 380 68.00 23.99 -10.22
N ALA A 381 69.29 23.79 -10.50
CA ALA A 381 70.15 22.89 -9.74
C ALA A 381 71.53 23.50 -9.54
N ALA A 382 72.08 23.35 -8.33
CA ALA A 382 73.44 23.77 -8.01
C ALA A 382 74.05 22.86 -6.95
N GLY A 383 75.37 22.69 -7.00
CA GLY A 383 76.17 21.93 -6.03
C GLY A 383 77.60 22.45 -5.98
N THR A 384 78.51 21.62 -5.47
CA THR A 384 79.95 21.86 -5.57
C THR A 384 80.54 21.06 -6.72
N TYR A 385 81.52 21.63 -7.41
CA TYR A 385 82.16 21.00 -8.57
C TYR A 385 83.67 20.93 -8.33
N ALA A 386 84.27 19.79 -8.65
CA ALA A 386 85.71 19.61 -8.46
C ALA A 386 86.33 18.77 -9.57
N PHE A 387 87.53 19.17 -9.99
CA PHE A 387 88.44 18.34 -10.75
C PHE A 387 88.98 17.19 -9.89
N ASP A 388 89.30 16.06 -10.52
CA ASP A 388 89.84 14.88 -9.82
C ASP A 388 91.16 15.15 -9.07
N ASP A 389 91.98 16.06 -9.57
CA ASP A 389 93.21 16.55 -8.92
C ASP A 389 93.51 18.01 -9.30
N TRP A 390 94.59 18.58 -8.78
CA TRP A 390 95.00 19.97 -9.08
C TRP A 390 95.90 20.10 -10.32
N ASN A 391 96.37 19.01 -10.93
CA ASN A 391 97.35 19.07 -12.03
C ASN A 391 96.72 19.68 -13.29
N ALA A 392 97.47 20.48 -14.04
CA ALA A 392 96.99 21.01 -15.33
C ALA A 392 97.06 19.94 -16.42
N ALA A 393 95.95 19.68 -17.11
CA ALA A 393 95.85 18.77 -18.25
C ALA A 393 94.56 19.07 -19.02
N SER A 394 94.50 18.70 -20.30
CA SER A 394 93.25 18.82 -21.08
C SER A 394 92.27 17.69 -20.77
N GLY A 395 90.97 17.98 -20.78
CA GLY A 395 89.89 16.99 -20.69
C GLY A 395 89.82 16.29 -19.33
N LYS A 396 90.11 17.01 -18.25
CA LYS A 396 90.04 16.45 -16.89
C LYS A 396 88.60 16.31 -16.44
N ALA A 397 88.28 15.19 -15.79
CA ALA A 397 86.94 14.96 -15.27
C ALA A 397 86.61 15.95 -14.15
N VAL A 398 85.40 16.47 -14.19
CA VAL A 398 84.79 17.31 -13.17
C VAL A 398 83.53 16.63 -12.67
N THR A 399 83.46 16.42 -11.36
CA THR A 399 82.31 15.78 -10.71
C THR A 399 81.51 16.80 -9.92
N ALA A 400 80.18 16.65 -9.98
CA ALA A 400 79.26 17.42 -9.16
C ALA A 400 78.93 16.65 -7.88
N SER A 401 78.99 17.34 -6.74
CA SER A 401 78.66 16.80 -5.42
C SER A 401 77.66 17.70 -4.70
N GLY A 402 76.79 17.09 -3.88
CA GLY A 402 75.81 17.84 -3.08
C GLY A 402 74.82 18.68 -3.91
N VAL A 403 74.50 18.25 -5.14
CA VAL A 403 73.59 18.99 -6.02
C VAL A 403 72.17 18.99 -5.42
N THR A 404 71.60 20.18 -5.25
CA THR A 404 70.24 20.39 -4.73
C THR A 404 69.39 21.11 -5.76
N LEU A 405 68.11 20.77 -5.80
CA LEU A 405 67.13 21.48 -6.62
C LEU A 405 66.67 22.76 -5.92
N SER A 406 66.41 23.80 -6.70
CA SER A 406 65.93 25.10 -6.27
C SER A 406 64.88 25.65 -7.23
N GLY A 407 64.16 26.70 -6.83
CA GLY A 407 63.05 27.26 -7.60
C GLY A 407 61.69 26.90 -7.00
N GLY A 408 60.64 27.58 -7.47
CA GLY A 408 59.29 27.47 -6.92
C GLY A 408 58.68 26.07 -7.05
N ASP A 409 59.08 25.33 -8.09
CA ASP A 409 58.51 24.02 -8.41
C ASP A 409 59.44 22.86 -8.00
N ALA A 410 60.62 23.14 -7.43
CA ALA A 410 61.62 22.11 -7.10
C ALA A 410 61.11 21.01 -6.16
N GLY A 411 60.14 21.32 -5.29
CA GLY A 411 59.51 20.36 -4.39
C GLY A 411 58.84 19.19 -5.13
N ASN A 412 58.46 19.39 -6.39
CA ASN A 412 57.75 18.44 -7.23
C ASN A 412 58.65 17.42 -7.95
N TYR A 413 59.97 17.55 -7.79
CA TYR A 413 60.96 16.77 -8.51
C TYR A 413 61.93 16.06 -7.59
N SER A 414 62.40 14.90 -8.02
CA SER A 414 63.55 14.21 -7.44
C SER A 414 64.70 14.21 -8.45
N LEU A 415 65.85 14.74 -8.02
CA LEU A 415 67.06 14.70 -8.84
C LEU A 415 67.70 13.31 -8.72
N GLY A 416 67.78 12.61 -9.85
CA GLY A 416 68.54 11.37 -10.00
C GLY A 416 70.04 11.64 -10.15
N ALA A 417 70.72 10.85 -10.96
CA ALA A 417 72.15 11.04 -11.22
C ALA A 417 72.42 12.37 -11.93
N VAL A 418 73.51 13.03 -11.52
CA VAL A 418 74.11 14.14 -12.25
C VAL A 418 75.33 13.60 -12.97
N SER A 419 75.31 13.67 -14.30
CA SER A 419 76.46 13.26 -15.12
C SER A 419 77.62 14.24 -14.95
N SER A 420 78.83 13.70 -14.87
CA SER A 420 80.08 14.46 -14.87
C SER A 420 80.36 15.06 -16.24
N ASP A 421 81.27 16.03 -16.27
CA ASP A 421 81.79 16.63 -17.50
C ASP A 421 83.33 16.57 -17.52
N THR A 422 83.95 17.04 -18.60
CA THR A 422 85.40 17.27 -18.68
C THR A 422 85.72 18.72 -19.02
N ALA A 423 86.74 19.30 -18.39
CA ALA A 423 87.23 20.65 -18.65
C ALA A 423 88.77 20.72 -18.63
N ASP A 424 89.35 21.79 -19.19
CA ASP A 424 90.80 22.04 -19.33
C ASP A 424 91.43 22.86 -18.19
#